data_AF-A0AA40T3V0-F1
#
_entry.id   AF-A0AA40T3V0-F1
#
_cell.length_a   1.000
_cell.length_b   1.000
_cell.length_c   1.000
_cell.angle_alpha   90.00
_cell.angle_beta   90.00
_cell.angle_gamma   90.00
#
_symmetry.space_group_name_H-M   'P 1'
#
loop_
_entity.id
_entity.type
_entity.pdbx_description
1 polymer ?
#
loop_
_entity_poly.entity_id
_entity_poly.type
_entity_poly.pdbx_seq_one_letter_code
_entity_poly.pdbx_strand_id
1 'polypeptide(L)'
;MDTERDFLFCNERIATEFNPFYEREYLVIQTYPRNQSLRVSKRSFDYESAKSYESIENMAHDCTSFDLRIFHNSKLWTVDFEGNPESRSLQQDWKIAQKYFQPCCTNNIECEINVCQCSYPYFSTLRTDISDTGEYNSHLRLETCLVDDNSREIDHCPNCNCALIVEEDEGEDEDDVDETESTPAACIGCDNYHGQYYGGNMLVCGIHTRGWDGENCPDFQST
;
A
#
# COMPACT_ATOMS: atom_id res chain seq x y z
N MET A 1 -17.37 -27.27 7.32
CA MET A 1 -17.65 -28.09 6.12
C MET A 1 -17.04 -27.25 5.05
N ASP A 2 -15.83 -27.60 4.63
CA ASP A 2 -14.95 -26.65 3.95
C ASP A 2 -14.88 -27.08 2.49
N THR A 3 -15.80 -26.54 1.70
CA THR A 3 -15.87 -26.77 0.26
C THR A 3 -14.92 -25.83 -0.46
N GLU A 4 -14.53 -26.14 -1.69
CA GLU A 4 -13.72 -25.23 -2.54
C GLU A 4 -14.34 -23.83 -2.67
N ARG A 5 -15.67 -23.72 -2.56
CA ARG A 5 -16.39 -22.43 -2.55
C ARG A 5 -16.20 -21.65 -1.26
N ASP A 6 -16.00 -22.33 -0.13
CA ASP A 6 -15.79 -21.65 1.15
C ASP A 6 -14.42 -20.98 1.21
N PHE A 7 -13.41 -21.56 0.55
CA PHE A 7 -12.09 -20.94 0.38
C PHE A 7 -12.10 -19.70 -0.52
N LEU A 8 -13.07 -19.56 -1.43
CA LEU A 8 -13.21 -18.35 -2.24
C LEU A 8 -13.57 -17.13 -1.39
N PHE A 9 -14.27 -17.30 -0.27
CA PHE A 9 -14.56 -16.22 0.67
C PHE A 9 -13.35 -15.77 1.49
N CYS A 10 -12.23 -16.52 1.47
CA CYS A 10 -10.97 -16.04 2.01
C CYS A 10 -10.33 -14.95 1.12
N ASN A 11 -10.76 -14.85 -0.15
CA ASN A 11 -10.38 -13.75 -1.00
C ASN A 11 -11.26 -12.53 -0.69
N GLU A 12 -10.65 -11.48 -0.15
CA GLU A 12 -11.36 -10.28 0.31
C GLU A 12 -12.16 -9.60 -0.80
N ARG A 13 -11.67 -9.63 -2.05
CA ARG A 13 -12.41 -9.10 -3.20
C ARG A 13 -13.71 -9.87 -3.44
N ILE A 14 -13.65 -11.20 -3.39
CA ILE A 14 -14.84 -12.06 -3.53
C ILE A 14 -15.77 -11.84 -2.34
N ALA A 15 -15.24 -11.81 -1.12
CA ALA A 15 -16.03 -11.56 0.08
C ALA A 15 -16.79 -10.23 0.00
N THR A 16 -16.15 -9.18 -0.51
CA THR A 16 -16.77 -7.84 -0.64
C THR A 16 -17.81 -7.78 -1.76
N GLU A 17 -17.71 -8.60 -2.81
CA GLU A 17 -18.76 -8.73 -3.83
C GLU A 17 -20.06 -9.33 -3.25
N PHE A 18 -19.95 -10.31 -2.35
CA PHE A 18 -21.10 -10.93 -1.70
C PHE A 18 -21.56 -10.19 -0.43
N ASN A 19 -20.68 -9.39 0.17
CA ASN A 19 -20.94 -8.60 1.37
C ASN A 19 -20.39 -7.18 1.19
N PRO A 20 -21.04 -6.34 0.36
CA PRO A 20 -20.57 -4.99 0.08
C PRO A 20 -20.61 -4.12 1.34
N PHE A 21 -19.88 -3.01 1.31
CA PHE A 21 -19.96 -2.00 2.37
C PHE A 21 -21.31 -1.29 2.34
N TYR A 22 -21.86 -1.07 3.54
CA TYR A 22 -23.15 -0.44 3.72
C TYR A 22 -22.99 1.03 4.09
N GLU A 23 -24.00 1.82 3.72
CA GLU A 23 -24.06 3.23 4.05
C GLU A 23 -24.04 3.44 5.58
N ARG A 24 -23.15 4.33 6.03
CA ARG A 24 -22.85 4.62 7.46
C ARG A 24 -22.24 3.45 8.23
N GLU A 25 -21.66 2.47 7.53
CA GLU A 25 -20.85 1.44 8.15
C GLU A 25 -19.45 1.97 8.48
N TYR A 26 -19.00 1.72 9.70
CA TYR A 26 -17.65 1.98 10.15
C TYR A 26 -16.74 0.79 9.84
N LEU A 27 -15.57 1.09 9.31
CA LEU A 27 -14.57 0.13 8.86
C LEU A 27 -13.25 0.48 9.53
N VAL A 28 -12.66 -0.48 10.25
CA VAL A 28 -11.28 -0.39 10.72
C VAL A 28 -10.43 -1.03 9.63
N ILE A 29 -9.64 -0.22 8.95
CA ILE A 29 -8.83 -0.65 7.81
C ILE A 29 -7.35 -0.58 8.17
N GLN A 30 -6.55 -1.49 7.63
CA GLN A 30 -5.09 -1.38 7.71
C GLN A 30 -4.62 -0.27 6.76
N THR A 31 -3.94 0.74 7.29
CA THR A 31 -3.37 1.86 6.52
C THR A 31 -1.87 1.72 6.29
N TYR A 32 -1.17 0.91 7.09
CA TYR A 32 0.24 0.57 6.91
C TYR A 32 0.53 -0.89 7.29
N PRO A 33 1.41 -1.63 6.58
CA PRO A 33 1.93 -1.32 5.24
C PRO A 33 0.80 -1.20 4.20
N ARG A 34 1.11 -0.48 3.11
CA ARG A 34 0.17 -0.26 2.00
C ARG A 34 0.04 -1.54 1.18
N ASN A 35 -1.19 -1.91 0.84
CA ASN A 35 -1.48 -3.12 0.08
C ASN A 35 -2.29 -2.77 -1.17
N GLN A 36 -2.21 -3.64 -2.18
CA GLN A 36 -2.99 -3.49 -3.42
C GLN A 36 -4.51 -3.58 -3.17
N SER A 37 -4.89 -4.35 -2.14
CA SER A 37 -6.30 -4.51 -1.72
C SER A 37 -6.52 -3.85 -0.36
N LEU A 38 -7.71 -3.27 -0.19
CA LEU A 38 -8.14 -2.73 1.09
C LEU A 38 -8.36 -3.88 2.08
N ARG A 39 -7.58 -3.91 3.16
CA ARG A 39 -7.73 -4.91 4.22
C ARG A 39 -8.57 -4.39 5.38
N VAL A 40 -9.74 -4.99 5.59
CA VAL A 40 -10.69 -4.61 6.64
C VAL A 40 -10.54 -5.53 7.84
N SER A 41 -10.05 -5.00 8.96
CA SER A 41 -9.91 -5.76 10.23
C SER A 41 -11.25 -5.87 10.96
N LYS A 42 -12.07 -4.80 10.94
CA LYS A 42 -13.39 -4.81 11.58
C LYS A 42 -14.43 -4.01 10.80
N ARG A 43 -15.68 -4.47 10.88
CA ARG A 43 -16.89 -3.82 10.40
C ARG A 43 -17.85 -3.60 11.56
N SER A 44 -18.50 -2.44 11.62
CA SER A 44 -19.43 -2.08 12.71
C SER A 44 -20.38 -0.97 12.28
N PHE A 45 -21.59 -0.92 12.83
CA PHE A 45 -22.47 0.26 12.74
C PHE A 45 -22.40 1.15 13.99
N ASP A 46 -21.62 0.74 14.98
CA ASP A 46 -21.37 1.47 16.21
C ASP A 46 -19.97 2.08 16.17
N TYR A 47 -19.92 3.42 16.23
CA TYR A 47 -18.71 4.24 16.19
C TYR A 47 -17.79 3.93 17.38
N GLU A 48 -18.32 3.88 18.60
CA GLU A 48 -17.52 3.70 19.81
C GLU A 48 -16.89 2.31 19.84
N SER A 49 -17.65 1.29 19.41
CA SER A 49 -17.13 -0.08 19.24
C SER A 49 -16.03 -0.16 18.17
N ALA A 50 -16.15 0.58 17.07
CA ALA A 50 -15.17 0.58 16.00
C ALA A 50 -13.89 1.32 16.43
N LYS A 51 -14.04 2.51 17.03
CA LYS A 51 -12.95 3.34 17.55
C LYS A 51 -12.15 2.64 18.64
N SER A 52 -12.85 2.02 19.60
CA SER A 52 -12.18 1.23 20.65
C SER A 52 -11.39 0.06 20.06
N TYR A 53 -11.85 -0.55 18.97
CA TYR A 53 -11.12 -1.66 18.34
C TYR A 53 -9.91 -1.17 17.56
N GLU A 54 -10.02 -0.09 16.79
CA GLU A 54 -8.88 0.54 16.11
C GLU A 54 -7.75 0.86 17.09
N SER A 55 -8.07 1.47 18.23
CA SER A 55 -7.09 1.72 19.28
C SER A 55 -6.44 0.44 19.83
N ILE A 56 -7.19 -0.65 19.98
CA ILE A 56 -6.65 -1.94 20.44
C ILE A 56 -5.71 -2.55 19.39
N GLU A 57 -6.08 -2.53 18.11
CA GLU A 57 -5.27 -3.08 17.02
C GLU A 57 -3.93 -2.34 16.91
N ASN A 58 -3.95 -1.01 17.01
CA ASN A 58 -2.74 -0.20 16.97
C ASN A 58 -1.81 -0.43 18.16
N MET A 59 -2.33 -0.83 19.33
CA MET A 59 -1.49 -1.26 20.45
C MET A 59 -0.94 -2.68 20.31
N ALA A 60 -1.61 -3.52 19.51
CA ALA A 60 -1.24 -4.93 19.33
C ALA A 60 -0.17 -5.13 18.24
N HIS A 61 0.09 -4.11 17.42
CA HIS A 61 0.95 -4.21 16.25
C HIS A 61 1.97 -3.07 16.15
N ASP A 62 3.24 -3.40 16.33
CA ASP A 62 4.33 -2.41 16.33
C ASP A 62 4.66 -1.88 14.92
N CYS A 63 4.39 -2.67 13.87
CA CYS A 63 4.74 -2.34 12.48
C CYS A 63 3.53 -2.24 11.55
N THR A 64 2.31 -2.14 12.11
CA THR A 64 1.07 -2.08 11.33
C THR A 64 0.21 -0.97 11.90
N SER A 65 -0.36 -0.14 11.03
CA SER A 65 -1.27 0.93 11.44
C SER A 65 -2.66 0.65 10.91
N PHE A 66 -3.64 0.94 11.74
CA PHE A 66 -5.06 0.84 11.43
C PHE A 66 -5.71 2.18 11.64
N ASP A 67 -6.66 2.52 10.78
CA ASP A 67 -7.49 3.69 10.98
C ASP A 67 -8.96 3.36 10.83
N LEU A 68 -9.77 4.16 11.50
CA LEU A 68 -11.21 4.17 11.36
C LEU A 68 -11.63 4.99 10.12
N ARG A 69 -12.53 4.42 9.33
CA ARG A 69 -13.21 5.07 8.20
C ARG A 69 -14.72 4.84 8.29
N ILE A 70 -15.48 5.71 7.66
CA ILE A 70 -16.92 5.52 7.44
C ILE A 70 -17.20 5.38 5.94
N PHE A 71 -18.03 4.43 5.58
CA PHE A 71 -18.53 4.28 4.22
C PHE A 71 -19.73 5.21 4.01
N HIS A 72 -19.58 6.19 3.13
CA HIS A 72 -20.58 7.21 2.86
C HIS A 72 -20.54 7.63 1.39
N ASN A 73 -21.68 7.68 0.72
CA ASN A 73 -21.79 8.05 -0.71
C ASN A 73 -20.88 7.19 -1.60
N SER A 74 -20.89 5.87 -1.36
CA SER A 74 -20.11 4.88 -2.13
C SER A 74 -18.59 5.09 -2.08
N LYS A 75 -18.08 5.80 -1.07
CA LYS A 75 -16.66 6.08 -0.85
C LYS A 75 -16.31 5.97 0.63
N LEU A 76 -15.02 5.81 0.91
CA LEU A 76 -14.49 5.87 2.27
C LEU A 76 -14.17 7.31 2.66
N TRP A 77 -14.52 7.66 3.89
CA TRP A 77 -14.27 8.97 4.48
C TRP A 77 -13.54 8.81 5.81
N THR A 78 -12.70 9.78 6.14
CA THR A 78 -12.24 9.98 7.51
C THR A 78 -13.42 10.37 8.39
N VAL A 79 -13.30 10.12 9.68
CA VAL A 79 -14.34 10.43 10.66
C VAL A 79 -13.85 11.51 11.61
N ASP A 80 -14.74 12.43 11.97
CA ASP A 80 -14.47 13.40 13.04
C ASP A 80 -14.58 12.74 14.44
N PHE A 81 -14.45 13.57 15.48
CA PHE A 81 -14.55 13.11 16.87
C PHE A 81 -15.96 12.66 17.28
N GLU A 82 -17.00 12.98 16.50
CA GLU A 82 -18.40 12.58 16.70
C GLU A 82 -18.77 11.36 15.83
N GLY A 83 -17.86 10.90 14.97
CA GLY A 83 -18.07 9.79 14.03
C GLY A 83 -18.72 10.19 12.71
N ASN A 84 -18.85 11.48 12.41
CA ASN A 84 -19.39 11.93 11.13
C ASN A 84 -18.32 11.93 10.03
N PRO A 85 -18.70 11.74 8.75
CA PRO A 85 -17.77 11.88 7.63
C PRO A 85 -17.17 13.29 7.58
N GLU A 86 -15.85 13.40 7.56
CA GLU A 86 -15.13 14.68 7.56
C GLU A 86 -14.51 14.97 6.19
N SER A 87 -13.56 14.13 5.75
CA SER A 87 -12.83 14.30 4.50
C SER A 87 -12.76 13.00 3.70
N ARG A 88 -12.61 13.09 2.39
CA ARG A 88 -12.48 11.89 1.55
C ARG A 88 -11.18 11.17 1.91
N SER A 89 -11.28 9.90 2.27
CA SER A 89 -10.12 9.07 2.60
C SER A 89 -9.21 8.93 1.38
N LEU A 90 -7.90 9.02 1.59
CA LEU A 90 -6.91 8.70 0.55
C LEU A 90 -7.01 7.22 0.16
N GLN A 91 -7.18 6.34 1.15
CA GLN A 91 -7.53 4.94 0.94
C GLN A 91 -8.96 4.80 0.44
N GLN A 92 -9.17 4.04 -0.63
CA GLN A 92 -10.48 3.65 -1.14
C GLN A 92 -10.48 2.16 -1.48
N ASP A 93 -11.67 1.59 -1.66
CA ASP A 93 -11.85 0.24 -2.20
C ASP A 93 -11.64 0.25 -3.73
N TRP A 94 -10.37 0.36 -4.13
CA TRP A 94 -9.98 0.45 -5.54
C TRP A 94 -10.28 -0.86 -6.28
N LYS A 95 -11.14 -0.78 -7.29
CA LYS A 95 -11.50 -1.94 -8.12
C LYS A 95 -10.49 -2.14 -9.24
N ILE A 96 -9.53 -3.05 -9.03
CA ILE A 96 -8.50 -3.39 -10.02
C ILE A 96 -9.07 -4.37 -11.07
N ALA A 97 -8.83 -4.09 -12.35
CA ALA A 97 -9.28 -4.94 -13.44
C ALA A 97 -8.61 -6.32 -13.39
N GLN A 98 -9.39 -7.39 -13.64
CA GLN A 98 -8.90 -8.77 -13.48
C GLN A 98 -7.69 -9.11 -14.37
N LYS A 99 -7.57 -8.43 -15.53
CA LYS A 99 -6.46 -8.61 -16.47
C LYS A 99 -5.07 -8.37 -15.86
N TYR A 100 -4.97 -7.52 -14.84
CA TYR A 100 -3.70 -7.19 -14.19
C TYR A 100 -3.24 -8.24 -13.15
N PHE A 101 -4.12 -9.16 -12.75
CA PHE A 101 -3.77 -10.27 -11.86
C PHE A 101 -3.30 -11.52 -12.63
N GLN A 102 -3.40 -11.51 -13.96
CA GLN A 102 -2.89 -12.58 -14.78
C GLN A 102 -1.38 -12.38 -14.95
N PRO A 103 -0.56 -13.44 -14.82
CA PRO A 103 0.87 -13.32 -15.05
C PRO A 103 1.13 -12.93 -16.52
N CYS A 104 1.51 -11.68 -16.76
CA CYS A 104 1.87 -11.14 -18.07
C CYS A 104 3.34 -11.43 -18.44
N CYS A 105 3.95 -12.49 -17.90
CA CYS A 105 5.35 -12.81 -18.11
C CYS A 105 5.55 -13.45 -19.50
N THR A 106 5.58 -12.63 -20.55
CA THR A 106 6.02 -13.05 -21.89
C THR A 106 6.92 -11.98 -22.50
N ASN A 107 8.05 -12.39 -23.07
CA ASN A 107 8.90 -11.59 -23.97
C ASN A 107 9.65 -10.38 -23.36
N ASN A 108 10.45 -10.57 -22.30
CA ASN A 108 11.30 -9.50 -21.73
C ASN A 108 10.52 -8.26 -21.25
N ILE A 109 9.31 -8.48 -20.76
CA ILE A 109 8.47 -7.44 -20.18
C ILE A 109 8.25 -7.82 -18.71
N GLU A 110 8.73 -6.97 -17.80
CA GLU A 110 8.42 -7.05 -16.38
C GLU A 110 7.17 -6.21 -16.09
N CYS A 111 6.28 -6.75 -15.26
CA CYS A 111 4.95 -6.20 -15.03
C CYS A 111 4.59 -6.33 -13.55
N GLU A 112 4.20 -5.23 -12.92
CA GLU A 112 3.83 -5.25 -11.51
C GLU A 112 2.70 -4.25 -11.20
N ILE A 113 1.86 -4.60 -10.23
CA ILE A 113 0.91 -3.66 -9.63
C ILE A 113 1.61 -3.01 -8.43
N ASN A 114 1.90 -1.73 -8.56
CA ASN A 114 2.48 -0.89 -7.52
C ASN A 114 1.38 -0.13 -6.77
N VAL A 115 1.72 0.40 -5.60
CA VAL A 115 0.77 1.12 -4.75
C VAL A 115 1.37 2.47 -4.35
N CYS A 116 0.74 3.55 -4.79
CA CYS A 116 1.14 4.90 -4.41
C CYS A 116 1.01 5.09 -2.89
N GLN A 117 1.71 6.10 -2.35
CA GLN A 117 1.66 6.41 -0.93
C GLN A 117 0.24 6.72 -0.40
N CYS A 118 -0.63 7.25 -1.24
CA CYS A 118 -2.05 7.47 -0.92
C CYS A 118 -2.92 6.21 -1.10
N SER A 119 -2.30 5.04 -1.28
CA SER A 119 -2.92 3.74 -1.53
C SER A 119 -3.57 3.56 -2.90
N TYR A 120 -3.36 4.48 -3.85
CA TYR A 120 -3.83 4.32 -5.23
C TYR A 120 -3.01 3.25 -5.98
N PRO A 121 -3.61 2.18 -6.50
CA PRO A 121 -2.89 1.16 -7.23
C PRO A 121 -2.65 1.60 -8.69
N TYR A 122 -1.47 1.32 -9.20
CA TYR A 122 -1.10 1.56 -10.59
C TYR A 122 -0.30 0.38 -11.14
N PHE A 123 -0.20 0.28 -12.46
CA PHE A 123 0.52 -0.80 -13.11
C PHE A 123 1.77 -0.26 -13.78
N SER A 124 2.92 -0.87 -13.51
CA SER A 124 4.16 -0.61 -14.23
C SER A 124 4.42 -1.70 -15.26
N THR A 125 4.98 -1.30 -16.40
CA THR A 125 5.45 -2.19 -17.44
C THR A 125 6.82 -1.74 -17.87
N LEU A 126 7.83 -2.57 -17.62
CA LEU A 126 9.20 -2.33 -18.07
C LEU A 126 9.45 -3.18 -19.31
N ARG A 127 9.79 -2.54 -20.43
CA ARG A 127 10.07 -3.23 -21.69
C ARG A 127 11.51 -3.02 -22.11
N THR A 128 12.23 -4.11 -22.35
CA THR A 128 13.61 -4.09 -22.83
C THR A 128 13.68 -4.45 -24.31
N ASP A 129 14.06 -3.49 -25.15
CA ASP A 129 14.31 -3.66 -26.58
C ASP A 129 15.82 -3.62 -26.88
N ILE A 130 16.25 -4.23 -27.99
CA ILE A 130 17.64 -4.18 -28.46
C ILE A 130 17.73 -3.14 -29.58
N SER A 131 18.59 -2.13 -29.43
CA SER A 131 18.85 -1.12 -30.44
C SER A 131 19.55 -1.72 -31.67
N ASP A 132 19.56 -0.97 -32.78
CA ASP A 132 20.29 -1.35 -33.99
C ASP A 132 21.82 -1.49 -33.76
N THR A 133 22.35 -0.91 -32.68
CA THR A 133 23.75 -1.02 -32.24
C THR A 133 24.02 -2.25 -31.37
N GLY A 134 22.98 -3.01 -30.98
CA GLY A 134 23.08 -4.16 -30.08
C GLY A 134 23.03 -3.80 -28.59
N GLU A 135 22.70 -2.56 -28.25
CA GLU A 135 22.54 -2.09 -26.87
C GLU A 135 21.12 -2.39 -26.38
N TYR A 136 20.98 -2.74 -25.10
CA TYR A 136 19.67 -2.94 -24.48
C TYR A 136 19.13 -1.60 -24.02
N ASN A 137 17.87 -1.31 -24.36
CA ASN A 137 17.18 -0.10 -23.94
C ASN A 137 15.87 -0.46 -23.26
N SER A 138 15.72 -0.07 -21.99
CA SER A 138 14.54 -0.34 -21.17
C SER A 138 13.71 0.92 -20.96
N HIS A 139 12.42 0.85 -21.27
CA HIS A 139 11.49 1.96 -21.07
C HIS A 139 10.38 1.56 -20.10
N LEU A 140 10.17 2.37 -19.07
CA LEU A 140 9.10 2.21 -18.08
C LEU A 140 7.81 2.88 -18.59
N ARG A 141 6.69 2.17 -18.51
CA ARG A 141 5.36 2.71 -18.77
C ARG A 141 4.47 2.50 -17.56
N LEU A 142 3.74 3.55 -17.19
CA LEU A 142 2.88 3.56 -16.03
C LEU A 142 1.43 3.80 -16.46
N GLU A 143 0.53 2.93 -16.02
CA GLU A 143 -0.89 2.97 -16.41
C GLU A 143 -1.80 2.76 -15.20
N THR A 144 -3.03 3.26 -15.31
CA THR A 144 -4.09 2.99 -14.33
C THR A 144 -4.52 1.52 -14.44
N CYS A 145 -4.67 0.83 -13.31
CA CYS A 145 -5.13 -0.57 -13.30
C CYS A 145 -6.60 -0.73 -12.90
N LEU A 146 -7.34 0.37 -12.75
CA LEU A 146 -8.74 0.37 -12.32
C LEU A 146 -9.68 -0.12 -13.43
N VAL A 147 -10.79 -0.76 -13.02
CA VAL A 147 -11.84 -1.26 -13.94
C VAL A 147 -12.39 -0.16 -14.85
N ASP A 148 -12.54 1.06 -14.32
CA ASP A 148 -13.24 2.16 -15.01
C ASP A 148 -12.30 3.18 -15.69
N ASP A 149 -10.98 3.02 -15.58
CA ASP A 149 -10.00 4.02 -16.08
C ASP A 149 -9.23 3.54 -17.33
N ASN A 150 -9.67 2.42 -17.94
CA ASN A 150 -9.30 1.96 -19.29
C ASN A 150 -7.80 1.98 -19.62
N SER A 151 -6.92 1.64 -18.68
CA SER A 151 -5.46 1.60 -18.92
C SER A 151 -4.89 2.95 -19.37
N ARG A 152 -5.42 4.05 -18.85
CA ARG A 152 -4.90 5.38 -19.12
C ARG A 152 -3.47 5.49 -18.60
N GLU A 153 -2.57 5.98 -19.45
CA GLU A 153 -1.18 6.26 -19.09
C GLU A 153 -1.12 7.41 -18.07
N ILE A 154 -0.26 7.28 -17.07
CA ILE A 154 -0.13 8.22 -15.95
C ILE A 154 1.33 8.43 -15.58
N ASP A 155 1.71 9.65 -15.28
CA ASP A 155 3.01 10.03 -14.71
C ASP A 155 2.87 10.53 -13.25
N HIS A 156 1.67 11.00 -12.89
CA HIS A 156 1.29 11.42 -11.55
C HIS A 156 0.12 10.59 -11.04
N CYS A 157 0.10 10.38 -9.72
CA CYS A 157 -0.98 9.68 -9.05
C CYS A 157 -2.31 10.42 -9.26
N PRO A 158 -3.33 9.80 -9.86
CA PRO A 158 -4.63 10.45 -10.06
C PRO A 158 -5.37 10.82 -8.77
N ASN A 159 -4.98 10.25 -7.62
CA ASN A 159 -5.62 10.48 -6.33
C ASN A 159 -4.94 11.60 -5.52
N CYS A 160 -3.61 11.58 -5.38
CA CYS A 160 -2.88 12.56 -4.58
C CYS A 160 -1.97 13.50 -5.39
N ASN A 161 -1.88 13.30 -6.71
CA ASN A 161 -1.05 14.08 -7.63
C ASN A 161 0.46 14.06 -7.35
N CYS A 162 0.94 13.12 -6.52
CA CYS A 162 2.38 12.89 -6.38
C CYS A 162 2.94 12.28 -7.68
N ALA A 163 4.16 12.63 -8.05
CA ALA A 163 4.88 11.95 -9.11
C ALA A 163 4.99 10.45 -8.79
N LEU A 164 4.66 9.60 -9.76
CA LEU A 164 4.87 8.16 -9.70
C LEU A 164 6.23 7.93 -10.34
N ILE A 165 7.21 7.61 -9.51
CA ILE A 165 8.65 7.68 -9.79
C ILE A 165 8.98 7.14 -11.20
N VAL A 166 9.74 7.94 -11.94
CA VAL A 166 10.54 7.52 -13.09
C VAL A 166 11.97 7.98 -12.75
N GLU A 167 12.74 7.12 -12.09
CA GLU A 167 14.19 7.30 -12.08
C GLU A 167 14.69 6.68 -13.38
N GLU A 168 14.73 7.50 -14.43
CA GLU A 168 15.73 7.32 -15.47
C GLU A 168 17.06 7.70 -14.84
N ASP A 169 17.74 6.69 -14.32
CA ASP A 169 19.10 6.75 -13.84
C ASP A 169 20.04 7.05 -15.02
N GLU A 170 20.12 8.34 -15.40
CA GLU A 170 21.25 8.89 -16.14
C GLU A 170 22.19 9.61 -15.15
N GLY A 171 22.82 8.86 -14.25
CA GLY A 171 23.86 9.42 -13.39
C GLY A 171 24.52 8.38 -12.50
N GLU A 172 25.63 7.81 -13.00
CA GLU A 172 26.66 7.08 -12.26
C GLU A 172 26.67 7.37 -10.74
N ASP A 173 26.26 6.39 -9.92
CA ASP A 173 26.97 5.89 -8.74
C ASP A 173 26.16 4.72 -8.13
N GLU A 174 26.71 3.50 -8.25
CA GLU A 174 26.26 2.32 -7.48
C GLU A 174 26.38 2.64 -5.98
N ASP A 175 25.27 2.77 -5.24
CA ASP A 175 25.09 2.28 -3.85
C ASP A 175 23.81 2.77 -3.11
N ASP A 176 22.86 3.48 -3.71
CA ASP A 176 21.60 3.83 -3.01
C ASP A 176 20.39 3.09 -3.59
N VAL A 177 20.25 1.82 -3.21
CA VAL A 177 19.00 1.08 -3.40
C VAL A 177 17.92 1.77 -2.56
N ASP A 178 16.86 2.24 -3.20
CA ASP A 178 15.69 2.87 -2.59
C ASP A 178 15.05 1.97 -1.50
N GLU A 179 15.54 2.07 -0.27
CA GLU A 179 15.03 1.38 0.93
C GLU A 179 13.71 1.97 1.43
N THR A 180 13.14 2.99 0.76
CA THR A 180 12.01 3.76 1.31
C THR A 180 10.67 3.03 1.26
N GLU A 181 10.50 2.01 0.42
CA GLU A 181 9.22 1.27 0.34
C GLU A 181 9.04 0.21 1.44
N SER A 182 10.13 -0.30 2.04
CA SER A 182 10.08 -1.32 3.11
C SER A 182 10.44 -0.80 4.51
N THR A 183 10.98 0.42 4.59
CA THR A 183 11.37 1.03 5.87
C THR A 183 10.14 1.39 6.70
N PRO A 184 10.01 0.90 7.94
CA PRO A 184 8.97 1.33 8.87
C PRO A 184 8.91 2.85 8.98
N ALA A 185 7.71 3.44 9.01
CA ALA A 185 7.54 4.88 9.10
C ALA A 185 8.32 5.53 10.25
N ALA A 186 8.46 4.82 11.38
CA ALA A 186 9.26 5.23 12.54
C ALA A 186 10.79 5.21 12.32
N CYS A 187 11.27 4.73 11.18
CA CYS A 187 12.69 4.57 10.85
C CYS A 187 13.09 5.29 9.56
N ILE A 188 12.15 5.96 8.88
CA ILE A 188 12.44 6.77 7.69
C ILE A 188 13.35 7.94 8.13
N GLY A 189 14.61 7.97 7.66
CA GLY A 189 15.61 8.97 8.06
C GLY A 189 16.42 8.62 9.31
N CYS A 190 16.37 7.37 9.77
CA CYS A 190 17.27 6.86 10.81
C CYS A 190 18.62 6.45 10.18
N ASP A 191 19.73 6.98 10.71
CA ASP A 191 21.09 6.65 10.24
C ASP A 191 21.50 5.19 10.46
N ASN A 192 20.73 4.48 11.29
CA ASN A 192 21.03 3.11 11.73
C ASN A 192 19.89 2.14 11.44
N TYR A 193 19.01 2.45 10.49
CA TYR A 193 18.08 1.46 9.95
C TYR A 193 18.88 0.32 9.29
N HIS A 194 18.47 -0.93 9.50
CA HIS A 194 19.18 -2.10 8.98
C HIS A 194 18.34 -2.94 8.01
N GLY A 195 17.03 -3.08 8.25
CA GLY A 195 16.08 -3.68 7.30
C GLY A 195 16.23 -5.16 6.90
N GLN A 196 17.30 -5.87 7.30
CA GLN A 196 17.57 -7.24 6.81
C GLN A 196 16.97 -8.36 7.69
N TYR A 197 16.61 -9.47 7.05
CA TYR A 197 16.14 -10.68 7.72
C TYR A 197 17.27 -11.66 8.07
N TYR A 198 17.32 -12.08 9.34
CA TYR A 198 18.19 -13.14 9.82
C TYR A 198 17.36 -14.27 10.43
N GLY A 199 17.43 -15.47 9.84
CA GLY A 199 16.76 -16.66 10.38
C GLY A 199 15.24 -16.49 10.55
N GLY A 200 14.60 -15.71 9.67
CA GLY A 200 13.15 -15.44 9.70
C GLY A 200 12.73 -14.26 10.58
N ASN A 201 13.65 -13.58 11.27
CA ASN A 201 13.38 -12.37 12.04
C ASN A 201 14.01 -11.16 11.36
N MET A 202 13.25 -10.08 11.16
CA MET A 202 13.77 -8.82 10.62
C MET A 202 14.53 -8.07 11.71
N LEU A 203 15.75 -7.62 11.40
CA LEU A 203 16.50 -6.71 12.24
C LEU A 203 16.24 -5.28 11.76
N VAL A 204 15.41 -4.55 12.51
CA VAL A 204 14.95 -3.21 12.11
C VAL A 204 16.05 -2.15 12.28
N CYS A 205 16.82 -2.19 13.37
CA CYS A 205 17.89 -1.24 13.66
C CYS A 205 19.18 -1.96 14.06
N GLY A 206 20.32 -1.52 13.51
CA GLY A 206 21.65 -2.09 13.78
C GLY A 206 22.18 -1.80 15.18
N ILE A 207 21.73 -0.70 15.79
CA ILE A 207 22.13 -0.26 17.14
C ILE A 207 21.11 -0.69 18.19
N HIS A 208 19.82 -0.48 17.90
CA HIS A 208 18.70 -0.74 18.81
C HIS A 208 17.85 -1.90 18.31
N THR A 209 18.33 -3.13 18.50
CA THR A 209 17.69 -4.36 18.00
C THR A 209 16.26 -4.61 18.53
N ARG A 210 15.82 -3.86 19.55
CA ARG A 210 14.47 -3.90 20.13
C ARG A 210 13.70 -2.57 20.00
N GLY A 211 14.21 -1.63 19.21
CA GLY A 211 13.70 -0.25 19.19
C GLY A 211 14.27 0.61 20.32
N TRP A 212 13.95 1.90 20.26
CA TRP A 212 14.31 2.90 21.26
C TRP A 212 13.09 3.21 22.15
N ASP A 213 13.25 3.11 23.46
CA ASP A 213 12.15 3.29 24.43
C ASP A 213 11.88 4.76 24.79
N GLY A 214 12.68 5.71 24.30
CA GLY A 214 12.53 7.14 24.58
C GLY A 214 11.69 7.89 23.53
N GLU A 215 11.30 9.12 23.85
CA GLU A 215 10.45 9.94 22.97
C GLU A 215 11.10 10.32 21.63
N ASN A 216 12.42 10.46 21.59
CA ASN A 216 13.18 10.76 20.37
C ASN A 216 14.40 9.83 20.29
N CYS A 217 14.51 9.07 19.20
CA CYS A 217 15.68 8.25 18.92
C CYS A 217 16.89 9.15 18.59
N PRO A 218 18.05 8.97 19.23
CA PRO A 218 19.24 9.78 18.95
C PRO A 218 19.81 9.53 17.54
N ASP A 219 19.46 8.40 16.92
CA ASP A 219 19.90 8.00 15.58
C ASP A 219 19.04 8.59 14.45
N PHE A 220 17.98 9.33 14.82
CA PHE A 220 17.15 10.04 13.85
C PHE A 220 17.85 11.35 13.49
N GLN A 221 18.19 11.55 12.21
CA GLN A 221 18.69 12.85 11.79
C GLN A 221 17.59 13.89 12.00
N SER A 222 17.79 14.76 13.00
CA SER A 222 16.93 15.91 13.20
C SER A 222 17.10 16.83 11.99
N THR A 223 16.13 16.82 11.08
CA THR A 223 16.03 17.88 10.07
C THR A 223 15.42 19.13 10.68
#